data_AF-A0A2W4NCX6-F1
#
_entry.id   AF-A0A2W4NCX6-F1
#
_cell.length_a   1.000
_cell.length_b   1.000
_cell.length_c   1.000
_cell.angle_alpha   90.00
_cell.angle_beta   90.00
_cell.angle_gamma   90.00
#
_symmetry.space_group_name_H-M   'P 1'
#
loop_
_entity.id
_entity.type
_entity.pdbx_description
1 polymer ?
#
loop_
_entity_poly.entity_id
_entity_poly.type
_entity_poly.pdbx_seq_one_letter_code
_entity_poly.pdbx_strand_id
1 'polypeptide(L)'
;MDDRVRERTGLDEVSLRRLRRALMARFRAVPYPVRRRLLEDGPCSRLHFLNTVLKASLPEAQWRAWLRSIEHSEQDLTEMARGEYPISPHLIRLYSALFGIKVDFLLLGHPPTVEPRGVPIDLWPATGTTR
;
A
#
# COMPACT_ATOMS: atom_id res chain seq x y z
N MET A 1 -4.36 13.20 -5.78
CA MET A 1 -3.22 12.26 -5.73
C MET A 1 -1.95 13.10 -5.74
N ASP A 2 -1.10 12.90 -4.74
CA ASP A 2 0.04 13.78 -4.48
C ASP A 2 1.12 13.61 -5.56
N ASP A 3 1.55 14.70 -6.21
CA ASP A 3 2.62 14.65 -7.24
C ASP A 3 3.91 14.06 -6.67
N ARG A 4 4.10 14.16 -5.36
CA ARG A 4 5.20 13.56 -4.60
C ARG A 4 5.23 12.03 -4.65
N VAL A 5 4.07 11.36 -4.70
CA VAL A 5 4.01 9.89 -4.85
C VAL A 5 4.44 9.50 -6.26
N ARG A 6 4.04 10.28 -7.26
CA ARG A 6 4.44 10.04 -8.66
C ARG A 6 5.94 10.23 -8.82
N GLU A 7 6.50 11.29 -8.26
CA GLU A 7 7.93 11.58 -8.29
C GLU A 7 8.76 10.50 -7.56
N ARG A 8 8.33 10.04 -6.38
CA ARG A 8 9.08 9.02 -5.61
C ARG A 8 8.95 7.60 -6.17
N THR A 9 7.79 7.24 -6.71
CA THR A 9 7.54 5.87 -7.22
C THR A 9 7.87 5.70 -8.69
N GLY A 10 7.97 6.79 -9.45
CA GLY A 10 8.09 6.77 -10.91
C GLY A 10 6.82 6.25 -11.61
N LEU A 11 5.71 6.09 -10.88
CA LEU A 11 4.45 5.61 -11.43
C LEU A 11 3.64 6.77 -11.99
N ASP A 12 3.29 6.68 -13.26
CA ASP A 12 2.34 7.60 -13.86
C ASP A 12 0.90 7.31 -13.38
N GLU A 13 0.00 8.25 -13.67
CA GLU A 13 -1.40 8.13 -13.27
C GLU A 13 -2.10 6.92 -13.89
N VAL A 14 -1.65 6.47 -15.07
CA VAL A 14 -2.20 5.30 -15.76
C VAL A 14 -1.86 4.03 -14.99
N SER A 15 -0.60 3.88 -14.58
CA SER A 15 -0.08 2.77 -13.79
C SER A 15 -0.77 2.70 -12.43
N LEU A 16 -0.97 3.86 -11.79
CA LEU A 16 -1.70 3.94 -10.53
C LEU A 16 -3.17 3.54 -10.71
N ARG A 17 -3.85 4.01 -11.76
CA ARG A 17 -5.22 3.56 -12.06
C ARG A 17 -5.30 2.06 -12.34
N ARG A 18 -4.32 1.48 -13.04
CA ARG A 18 -4.22 0.03 -13.27
C ARG A 18 -4.04 -0.73 -11.97
N LEU A 19 -3.15 -0.25 -11.09
CA LEU A 19 -2.91 -0.85 -9.78
C LEU A 19 -4.18 -0.87 -8.91
N ARG A 20 -4.94 0.23 -8.89
CA ARG A 20 -6.23 0.31 -8.17
C ARG A 20 -7.24 -0.70 -8.70
N ARG A 21 -7.35 -0.82 -10.02
CA ARG A 21 -8.22 -1.82 -10.66
C ARG A 21 -7.76 -3.24 -10.36
N ALA A 22 -6.45 -3.50 -10.38
CA ALA A 22 -5.88 -4.80 -10.06
C ALA A 22 -6.19 -5.21 -8.61
N LEU A 23 -6.03 -4.28 -7.66
CA LEU A 23 -6.43 -4.50 -6.26
C LEU A 23 -7.91 -4.87 -6.14
N MET A 24 -8.80 -4.07 -6.75
CA MET A 24 -10.24 -4.33 -6.69
C MET A 24 -10.64 -5.64 -7.36
N ALA A 25 -10.09 -5.94 -8.54
CA ALA A 25 -10.32 -7.19 -9.23
C ALA A 25 -9.87 -8.38 -8.38
N ARG A 26 -8.65 -8.31 -7.83
CA ARG A 26 -8.09 -9.38 -7.00
C ARG A 26 -8.90 -9.57 -5.72
N PHE A 27 -9.21 -8.50 -5.00
CA PHE A 27 -10.01 -8.56 -3.76
C PHE A 27 -11.43 -9.12 -3.99
N ARG A 28 -12.07 -8.75 -5.10
CA ARG A 28 -13.41 -9.28 -5.47
C ARG A 28 -13.35 -10.76 -5.88
N ALA A 29 -12.26 -11.19 -6.50
CA ALA A 29 -12.05 -12.58 -6.91
C ALA A 29 -11.68 -13.51 -5.74
N VAL A 30 -11.22 -12.98 -4.61
CA VAL A 30 -10.98 -13.79 -3.40
C VAL A 30 -12.31 -14.40 -2.91
N PRO A 31 -12.39 -15.73 -2.72
CA PRO A 31 -13.58 -16.39 -2.19
C PRO A 31 -14.03 -15.78 -0.86
N TYR A 32 -15.34 -15.70 -0.63
CA TYR A 32 -15.91 -15.03 0.55
C TYR A 32 -15.27 -15.49 1.88
N PRO A 33 -15.07 -16.80 2.16
CA PRO A 33 -14.47 -17.22 3.44
C PRO A 33 -13.04 -16.69 3.62
N VAL A 34 -12.24 -16.68 2.56
CA VAL A 34 -10.86 -16.20 2.58
C VAL A 34 -10.83 -14.68 2.72
N ARG A 35 -11.72 -13.98 2.00
CA ARG A 35 -11.85 -12.53 2.07
C ARG A 35 -12.29 -12.09 3.46
N ARG A 36 -13.27 -12.78 4.06
CA ARG A 36 -13.72 -12.54 5.43
C ARG A 36 -12.57 -12.69 6.42
N ARG A 37 -11.82 -13.78 6.32
CA ARG A 37 -10.62 -14.01 7.16
C ARG A 37 -9.57 -12.91 6.99
N LEU A 38 -9.30 -12.47 5.76
CA LEU A 38 -8.37 -11.35 5.50
C LEU A 38 -8.78 -10.04 6.21
N LEU A 39 -10.09 -9.78 6.31
CA LEU A 39 -10.62 -8.61 7.01
C LEU A 39 -10.61 -8.77 8.53
N GLU A 40 -10.84 -9.99 9.04
CA GLU A 40 -10.78 -10.29 10.48
C GLU A 40 -9.35 -10.40 11.03
N ASP A 41 -8.38 -10.73 10.18
CA ASP A 41 -6.98 -10.93 10.55
C ASP A 41 -6.27 -9.63 11.01
N GLY A 42 -4.98 -9.73 11.35
CA GLY A 42 -4.16 -8.57 11.67
C GLY A 42 -3.71 -7.75 10.44
N PRO A 43 -3.17 -6.53 10.68
CA PRO A 43 -2.58 -5.69 9.63
C PRO A 43 -1.51 -6.39 8.78
N CYS A 44 -0.79 -7.36 9.35
CA CYS A 44 0.24 -8.14 8.66
C CYS A 44 -0.33 -8.97 7.49
N SER A 45 -1.45 -9.67 7.68
CA SER A 45 -2.12 -10.42 6.61
C SER A 45 -2.57 -9.50 5.47
N ARG A 46 -3.02 -8.29 5.81
CA ARG A 46 -3.46 -7.30 4.82
C ARG A 46 -2.31 -6.65 4.09
N LEU A 47 -1.20 -6.35 4.78
CA LEU A 47 0.03 -5.90 4.15
C LEU A 47 0.57 -6.96 3.19
N HIS A 48 0.57 -8.23 3.60
CA HIS A 48 0.96 -9.35 2.74
C HIS A 48 0.12 -9.41 1.45
N PHE A 49 -1.20 -9.26 1.59
CA PHE A 49 -2.11 -9.20 0.44
C PHE A 49 -1.79 -8.03 -0.50
N LEU A 50 -1.58 -6.82 0.03
CA LEU A 50 -1.22 -5.64 -0.78
C LEU A 50 0.14 -5.81 -1.47
N ASN A 51 1.15 -6.35 -0.76
CA ASN A 51 2.47 -6.65 -1.34
C ASN A 51 2.36 -7.62 -2.52
N THR A 52 1.55 -8.66 -2.36
CA THR A 52 1.30 -9.65 -3.42
C THR A 52 0.67 -8.99 -4.65
N VAL A 53 -0.33 -8.12 -4.45
CA VAL A 53 -0.96 -7.38 -5.55
C VAL A 53 0.04 -6.43 -6.21
N LEU A 54 0.82 -5.69 -5.41
CA LEU A 54 1.76 -4.69 -5.88
C LEU A 54 2.84 -5.33 -6.75
N LYS A 55 3.51 -6.37 -6.23
CA LYS A 55 4.57 -7.09 -6.94
C LYS A 55 4.06 -7.75 -8.23
N ALA A 56 2.82 -8.26 -8.24
CA ALA A 56 2.23 -8.84 -9.44
C ALA A 56 1.82 -7.78 -10.48
N SER A 57 1.62 -6.52 -10.08
CA SER A 57 1.13 -5.46 -10.95
C SER A 57 2.23 -4.57 -11.52
N LEU A 58 3.40 -4.54 -10.88
CA LEU A 58 4.52 -3.69 -11.27
C LEU A 58 5.59 -4.48 -12.04
N PRO A 59 6.19 -3.89 -13.09
CA PRO A 59 7.47 -4.35 -13.62
C PRO A 59 8.55 -4.36 -12.53
N GLU A 60 9.49 -5.30 -12.62
CA GLU A 60 10.58 -5.48 -11.66
C GLU A 60 11.36 -4.17 -11.36
N ALA A 61 11.60 -3.35 -12.38
CA ALA A 61 12.29 -2.06 -12.20
C ALA A 61 11.49 -1.08 -11.33
N GLN A 62 10.17 -1.04 -11.48
CA GLN A 62 9.28 -0.19 -10.69
C GLN A 62 9.09 -0.76 -9.27
N TRP A 63 9.07 -2.09 -9.11
CA TRP A 63 9.09 -2.74 -7.80
C TRP A 63 10.34 -2.34 -7.00
N ARG A 64 11.52 -2.42 -7.63
CA ARG A 64 12.78 -1.98 -6.99
C ARG A 64 12.81 -0.49 -6.69
N ALA A 65 12.25 0.35 -7.56
CA ALA A 65 12.13 1.78 -7.32
C ALA A 65 11.21 2.08 -6.13
N TRP A 66 10.09 1.37 -6.02
CA TRP A 66 9.19 1.43 -4.87
C TRP A 66 9.92 1.09 -3.57
N LEU A 67 10.60 -0.05 -3.51
CA LEU A 67 11.36 -0.48 -2.33
C LEU A 67 12.37 0.57 -1.87
N ARG A 68 13.14 1.14 -2.81
CA ARG A 68 14.06 2.25 -2.51
C ARG A 68 13.33 3.50 -1.99
N SER A 69 12.18 3.83 -2.57
CA SER A 69 11.43 5.04 -2.22
C SER A 69 10.88 5.02 -0.79
N ILE A 70 10.60 3.82 -0.28
CA ILE A 70 10.13 3.58 1.09
C ILE A 70 11.26 3.23 2.04
N GLU A 71 12.50 3.14 1.56
CA GLU A 71 13.69 2.76 2.35
C GLU A 71 13.55 1.37 3.02
N HIS A 72 12.91 0.42 2.34
CA HIS A 72 12.77 -0.97 2.82
C HIS A 72 13.23 -1.95 1.76
N SER A 73 13.78 -3.07 2.20
CA SER A 73 14.06 -4.24 1.37
C SER A 73 12.80 -5.09 1.18
N GLU A 74 12.85 -6.03 0.23
CA GLU A 74 11.78 -7.04 0.09
C GLU A 74 11.71 -7.95 1.32
N GLN A 75 12.84 -8.19 1.98
CA GLN A 75 12.91 -8.98 3.20
C GLN A 75 12.19 -8.25 4.34
N ASP A 76 12.41 -6.95 4.52
CA ASP A 76 11.77 -6.16 5.59
C ASP A 76 10.24 -6.21 5.46
N LEU A 77 9.73 -6.06 4.23
CA LEU A 77 8.30 -6.18 3.95
C LEU A 77 7.75 -7.59 4.21
N THR A 78 8.58 -8.61 4.02
CA THR A 78 8.23 -10.01 4.27
C THR A 78 8.18 -10.30 5.77
N GLU A 79 9.15 -9.80 6.54
CA GLU A 79 9.21 -9.91 8.00
C GLU A 79 8.03 -9.17 8.66
N MET A 80 7.71 -7.96 8.19
CA MET A 80 6.50 -7.23 8.59
C MET A 80 5.22 -7.99 8.26
N ALA A 81 5.14 -8.60 7.07
CA ALA A 81 3.99 -9.40 6.66
C ALA A 81 3.80 -10.67 7.51
N ARG A 82 4.86 -11.19 8.12
CA ARG A 82 4.82 -12.31 9.08
C ARG A 82 4.56 -11.85 10.52
N GLY A 83 4.62 -10.53 10.79
CA GLY A 83 4.48 -9.98 12.13
C GLY A 83 5.76 -10.06 12.97
N GLU A 84 6.91 -10.32 12.34
CA GLU A 84 8.23 -10.35 13.00
C GLU A 84 8.71 -8.92 13.31
N TYR A 85 8.21 -7.92 12.58
CA TYR A 85 8.52 -6.51 12.76
C TYR A 85 7.25 -5.63 12.67
N PRO A 86 7.10 -4.57 13.48
CA PRO A 86 5.93 -3.71 13.45
C PRO A 86 5.81 -2.92 12.13
N ILE A 87 4.59 -2.83 11.61
CA ILE A 87 4.29 -2.00 10.44
C ILE A 87 4.22 -0.54 10.87
N SER A 88 5.08 0.31 10.29
CA SER A 88 5.07 1.73 10.63
C SER A 88 3.78 2.42 10.15
N PRO A 89 3.22 3.38 10.92
CA PRO A 89 2.07 4.18 10.48
C PRO A 89 2.33 4.94 9.17
N HIS A 90 3.59 5.28 8.90
CA HIS A 90 4.01 5.89 7.65
C HIS A 90 3.80 4.93 6.46
N LEU A 91 4.23 3.68 6.59
CA LEU A 91 4.07 2.67 5.56
C LEU A 91 2.60 2.41 5.25
N ILE A 92 1.74 2.36 6.28
CA ILE A 92 0.29 2.22 6.11
C ILE A 92 -0.29 3.34 5.23
N ARG A 93 0.10 4.59 5.47
CA ARG A 93 -0.35 5.75 4.68
C ARG A 93 0.16 5.69 3.24
N LEU A 94 1.42 5.29 3.04
CA LEU A 94 2.01 5.12 1.72
C LEU A 94 1.25 4.09 0.89
N TYR A 95 0.99 2.89 1.43
CA TYR A 95 0.20 1.86 0.75
C TYR A 95 -1.22 2.34 0.45
N SER A 96 -1.85 3.01 1.42
CA SER A 96 -3.22 3.54 1.28
C SER A 96 -3.32 4.51 0.11
N ALA A 97 -2.39 5.44 -0.01
CA ALA A 97 -2.39 6.40 -1.11
C ALA A 97 -1.96 5.81 -2.46
N LEU A 98 -0.98 4.92 -2.46
CA LEU A 98 -0.55 4.18 -3.65
C LEU A 98 -1.74 3.43 -4.27
N PHE A 99 -2.47 2.70 -3.45
CA PHE A 99 -3.68 1.97 -3.85
C PHE A 99 -4.95 2.83 -3.88
N GLY A 100 -4.88 4.11 -3.50
CA GLY A 100 -6.05 4.99 -3.39
C GLY A 100 -7.18 4.41 -2.54
N ILE A 101 -6.85 3.72 -1.45
CA ILE A 101 -7.78 3.13 -0.49
C ILE A 101 -7.60 3.77 0.88
N LYS A 102 -8.65 3.75 1.70
CA LYS A 102 -8.55 4.20 3.10
C LYS A 102 -7.59 3.35 3.94
N VAL A 103 -6.94 4.00 4.91
CA VAL A 103 -6.10 3.33 5.92
C VAL A 103 -6.88 2.28 6.72
N ASP A 104 -8.20 2.44 6.82
CA ASP A 104 -9.16 1.54 7.44
C ASP A 104 -9.05 0.08 6.96
N PHE A 105 -8.63 -0.12 5.70
CA PHE A 105 -8.34 -1.48 5.23
C PHE A 105 -7.22 -2.09 6.06
N LEU A 106 -6.04 -1.46 6.09
CA LEU A 106 -4.88 -1.99 6.83
C LEU A 106 -5.12 -2.02 8.36
N LEU A 107 -5.69 -0.95 8.91
CA LEU A 107 -5.84 -0.75 10.35
C LEU A 107 -7.02 -1.54 10.96
N LEU A 108 -8.19 -1.46 10.32
CA LEU A 108 -9.46 -1.90 10.91
C LEU A 108 -10.06 -3.10 10.20
N GLY A 109 -9.48 -3.54 9.07
CA GLY A 109 -10.03 -4.64 8.30
C GLY A 109 -11.31 -4.28 7.57
N HIS A 110 -11.56 -3.00 7.30
CA HIS A 110 -12.69 -2.62 6.43
C HIS A 110 -12.38 -2.97 4.98
N PRO A 111 -13.38 -3.31 4.15
CA PRO A 111 -13.15 -3.54 2.71
C PRO A 111 -12.41 -2.34 2.06
N PRO A 112 -11.47 -2.60 1.14
CA PRO A 112 -10.72 -1.54 0.47
C PRO A 112 -11.68 -0.72 -0.40
N THR A 113 -12.01 0.48 0.07
CA THR A 113 -12.88 1.43 -0.63
C THR A 113 -12.02 2.41 -1.40
N VAL A 114 -12.21 2.47 -2.72
CA VAL A 114 -11.45 3.37 -3.59
C VAL A 114 -11.91 4.80 -3.37
N GLU A 115 -11.00 5.67 -2.99
CA GLU A 115 -11.25 7.11 -2.96
C GLU A 115 -11.05 7.71 -4.36
N PRO A 116 -12.06 8.38 -4.94
CA PRO A 116 -11.97 8.96 -6.28
C PRO A 116 -10.81 9.95 -6.44
N ARG A 117 -10.44 10.65 -5.37
CA ARG A 117 -9.35 11.64 -5.35
C ARG A 117 -7.99 11.06 -4.90
N GLY A 118 -7.98 9.79 -4.50
CA GLY A 118 -6.91 9.14 -3.74
C GLY A 118 -6.81 9.70 -2.33
N VAL A 119 -6.32 8.88 -1.39
CA VAL A 119 -6.05 9.36 -0.03
C VAL A 119 -4.89 10.35 -0.10
N PRO A 120 -5.05 11.60 0.38
CA PRO A 120 -3.94 12.53 0.48
C PRO A 120 -2.89 11.94 1.42
N ILE A 121 -1.61 11.99 1.02
CA ILE A 121 -0.54 11.69 1.97
C ILE A 121 -0.11 13.00 2.58
N ASP A 122 -0.48 13.23 3.84
CA ASP A 122 0.23 14.22 4.65
C ASP A 122 1.63 13.65 4.97
N LEU A 123 2.53 13.74 3.99
CA LEU A 123 3.95 13.47 4.14
C LEU A 123 4.61 14.66 4.85
N TRP A 124 4.41 14.81 6.17
CA TRP A 124 5.38 15.26 7.20
C TRP A 124 4.68 15.72 8.50
N PRO A 125 5.31 15.59 9.69
CA PRO A 125 5.28 16.69 10.65
C PRO A 125 6.10 17.86 10.08
N ALA A 126 5.59 19.09 10.04
CA ALA A 126 6.42 20.23 9.68
C ALA A 126 7.60 20.39 10.67
N THR A 127 8.72 19.70 10.46
CA THR A 127 9.99 19.95 11.14
C THR A 127 10.98 20.46 10.12
N GLY A 128 10.64 21.63 9.58
CA GLY A 128 11.63 22.67 9.44
C GLY A 128 11.87 23.24 10.83
N THR A 129 12.90 22.75 11.51
CA THR A 129 13.70 23.62 12.37
C THR A 129 15.02 23.75 11.66
N THR A 130 15.15 24.84 10.92
CA THR A 130 16.41 25.54 10.74
C THR A 130 17.17 25.54 12.06
N ARG A 131 18.35 24.92 12.06
CA ARG A 131 19.58 25.44 12.65
C ARG A 131 20.77 24.73 12.05
#